data_AF-A0A7L9AD20-F1
#
_entry.id   AF-A0A7L9AD20-F1
#
_cell.length_a   1.000
_cell.length_b   1.000
_cell.length_c   1.000
_cell.angle_alpha   90.00
_cell.angle_beta   90.00
_cell.angle_gamma   90.00
#
_symmetry.space_group_name_H-M   'P 1'
#
loop_
_entity.id
_entity.type
_entity.pdbx_description
1 polymer ?
#
loop_
_entity_poly.entity_id
_entity_poly.type
_entity_poly.pdbx_seq_one_letter_code
_entity_poly.pdbx_strand_id
1 'polypeptide(L)'
;ANDAGDRVTPAIVALNGAEWEIGLPAKSGQASSKAIIKYNKRLMNCDFTEEDVNFVENASSCRIQNDDKLVYEFETNETKLYSNPDNIATKIYSKLYTIASHSVQNEGDLKLVLAAPLHWSSASRERLVKCAELAGFDVLQVISEPAAALLAYNIDDSPDDINVLVYRLGGSTCDASIIKVSGGFMSVQKNIFRNDLGGQCLTKDLADYIAQEFRQKWKLDPQESRRAMAKLLNHADNCKHVLSTLSSAHVFIESLLDGVDWSQNVTRARFENIISSKISLYVEPAREIIESFEGKISKIVLC
;
A
#
# COMPACT_ATOMS: atom_id res chain seq x y z
N ALA A 1 5.07 -13.34 -12.96
CA ALA A 1 3.96 -12.37 -12.97
C ALA A 1 2.75 -13.03 -12.34
N ASN A 2 1.78 -12.27 -11.83
CA ASN A 2 0.51 -12.86 -11.40
C ASN A 2 -0.32 -13.31 -12.62
N ASP A 3 -1.51 -13.84 -12.36
CA ASP A 3 -2.48 -14.34 -13.34
C ASP A 3 -2.95 -13.27 -14.36
N ALA A 4 -2.79 -11.98 -14.06
CA ALA A 4 -3.08 -10.87 -14.96
C ALA A 4 -1.85 -10.34 -15.72
N GLY A 5 -0.66 -10.93 -15.51
CA GLY A 5 0.59 -10.46 -16.11
C GLY A 5 1.29 -9.34 -15.33
N ASP A 6 0.74 -8.90 -14.19
CA ASP A 6 1.35 -7.85 -13.37
C ASP A 6 2.50 -8.39 -12.52
N ARG A 7 3.46 -7.52 -12.20
CA ARG A 7 4.60 -7.84 -11.32
C ARG A 7 4.33 -7.56 -9.85
N VAL A 8 3.19 -6.94 -9.54
CA VAL A 8 2.73 -6.61 -8.18
C VAL A 8 1.26 -6.98 -8.06
N THR A 9 0.89 -7.63 -6.96
CA THR A 9 -0.51 -7.97 -6.66
C THR A 9 -1.07 -7.00 -5.63
N PRO A 10 -2.22 -6.34 -5.86
CA PRO A 10 -2.84 -5.47 -4.87
C PRO A 10 -3.11 -6.21 -3.55
N ALA A 11 -2.78 -5.59 -2.41
CA ALA A 11 -3.12 -6.11 -1.09
C ALA A 11 -4.56 -5.70 -0.72
N ILE A 12 -5.54 -6.13 -1.52
CA ILE A 12 -6.96 -5.84 -1.36
C ILE A 12 -7.70 -7.16 -1.34
N VAL A 13 -8.65 -7.29 -0.41
CA VAL A 13 -9.49 -8.47 -0.25
C VAL A 13 -10.95 -8.04 -0.33
N ALA A 14 -11.75 -8.76 -1.11
CA ALA A 14 -13.19 -8.62 -1.14
C ALA A 14 -13.86 -9.91 -0.68
N LEU A 15 -15.03 -9.79 -0.07
CA LEU A 15 -15.96 -10.89 0.11
C LEU A 15 -17.16 -10.67 -0.81
N ASN A 16 -17.45 -11.64 -1.67
CA ASN A 16 -18.56 -11.62 -2.61
C ASN A 16 -19.48 -12.82 -2.31
N GLY A 17 -20.58 -12.58 -1.62
CA GLY A 17 -21.39 -13.65 -1.04
C GLY A 17 -20.59 -14.42 0.02
N ALA A 18 -20.16 -15.63 -0.33
CA ALA A 18 -19.29 -16.47 0.51
C ALA A 18 -17.86 -16.63 -0.06
N GLU A 19 -17.58 -16.08 -1.25
CA GLU A 19 -16.30 -16.24 -1.94
C GLU A 19 -15.36 -15.08 -1.63
N TRP A 20 -14.08 -15.41 -1.39
CA TRP A 20 -13.03 -14.43 -1.15
C TRP A 20 -12.31 -14.12 -2.45
N GLU A 21 -12.31 -12.86 -2.85
CA GLU A 21 -11.55 -12.36 -3.98
C GLU A 21 -10.31 -11.62 -3.44
N ILE A 22 -9.13 -11.87 -4.02
CA ILE A 22 -7.86 -11.28 -3.57
C ILE A 22 -7.13 -10.68 -4.76
N GLY A 23 -6.60 -9.46 -4.59
CA GLY A 23 -5.76 -8.81 -5.60
C GLY A 23 -6.55 -8.04 -6.64
N LEU A 24 -6.23 -8.25 -7.91
CA LEU A 24 -6.83 -7.51 -9.02
C LEU A 24 -8.36 -7.68 -9.11
N PRO A 25 -8.95 -8.89 -8.95
CA PRO A 25 -10.41 -9.04 -8.92
C PRO A 25 -11.08 -8.14 -7.87
N ALA A 26 -10.55 -8.14 -6.64
CA ALA A 26 -11.04 -7.31 -5.55
C ALA A 26 -10.86 -5.79 -5.84
N LYS A 27 -9.73 -5.38 -6.43
CA LYS A 27 -9.48 -3.98 -6.83
C LYS A 27 -10.47 -3.52 -7.91
N SER A 28 -10.73 -4.36 -8.91
CA SER A 28 -11.62 -4.06 -10.05
C SER A 28 -13.10 -4.05 -9.63
N GLY A 29 -13.51 -4.98 -8.77
CA GLY A 29 -14.88 -5.08 -8.23
C GLY A 29 -15.21 -4.09 -7.10
N GLN A 30 -14.27 -3.25 -6.69
CA GLN A 30 -14.39 -2.40 -5.50
C GLN A 30 -15.60 -1.46 -5.54
N ALA A 31 -15.96 -0.94 -6.70
CA ALA A 31 -17.09 0.01 -6.84
C ALA A 31 -18.46 -0.65 -6.62
N SER A 32 -18.56 -1.98 -6.80
CA SER A 32 -19.80 -2.75 -6.61
C SER A 32 -19.81 -3.54 -5.30
N SER A 33 -18.64 -3.81 -4.71
CA SER A 33 -18.54 -4.61 -3.49
C SER A 33 -18.86 -3.81 -2.22
N LYS A 34 -19.68 -4.41 -1.36
CA LYS A 34 -20.01 -3.91 -0.02
C LYS A 34 -19.04 -4.39 1.06
N ALA A 35 -18.11 -5.28 0.71
CA ALA A 35 -17.26 -5.99 1.68
C ALA A 35 -15.81 -6.02 1.18
N ILE A 36 -15.19 -4.84 1.14
CA ILE A 36 -13.79 -4.66 0.74
C ILE A 36 -12.95 -4.31 1.96
N ILE A 37 -11.80 -4.95 2.10
CA ILE A 37 -10.76 -4.62 3.07
C ILE A 37 -9.55 -4.08 2.32
N LYS A 38 -9.05 -2.93 2.76
CA LYS A 38 -7.78 -2.35 2.32
C LYS A 38 -6.88 -2.13 3.52
N TYR A 39 -5.59 -1.94 3.28
CA TYR A 39 -4.64 -1.51 4.31
C TYR A 39 -4.55 -2.43 5.55
N ASN A 40 -4.94 -3.70 5.41
CA ASN A 40 -4.90 -4.70 6.49
C ASN A 40 -3.54 -4.78 7.19
N LYS A 41 -2.44 -4.52 6.45
CA LYS A 41 -1.07 -4.48 7.01
C LYS A 41 -0.94 -3.52 8.19
N ARG A 42 -1.71 -2.43 8.27
CA ARG A 42 -1.70 -1.53 9.45
C ARG A 42 -2.17 -2.24 10.72
N LEU A 43 -3.23 -3.04 10.62
CA LEU A 43 -3.81 -3.80 11.74
C LEU A 43 -3.06 -5.11 12.05
N MET A 44 -2.03 -5.42 11.26
CA MET A 44 -1.07 -6.50 11.55
C MET A 44 0.04 -6.05 12.49
N ASN A 45 0.30 -4.74 12.61
CA ASN A 45 1.20 -4.22 13.64
C ASN A 45 0.53 -4.44 15.01
N CYS A 46 1.15 -5.18 15.92
CA CYS A 46 0.61 -5.39 17.28
C CYS A 46 0.51 -4.08 18.07
N ASP A 47 1.26 -3.06 17.66
CA ASP A 47 1.29 -1.73 18.28
C ASP A 47 0.38 -0.72 17.53
N PHE A 48 -0.69 -1.19 16.88
CA PHE A 48 -1.63 -0.32 16.15
C PHE A 48 -2.40 0.61 17.09
N THR A 49 -2.81 1.76 16.57
CA THR A 49 -3.58 2.77 17.32
C THR A 49 -5.05 2.82 16.88
N GLU A 50 -5.89 3.52 17.64
CA GLU A 50 -7.27 3.82 17.22
C GLU A 50 -7.31 4.61 15.89
N GLU A 51 -6.32 5.47 15.64
CA GLU A 51 -6.17 6.17 14.36
C GLU A 51 -5.96 5.18 13.20
N ASP A 52 -5.18 4.11 13.41
CA ASP A 52 -5.00 3.07 12.40
C ASP A 52 -6.29 2.29 12.14
N VAL A 53 -7.08 1.99 13.18
CA VAL A 53 -8.39 1.34 13.04
C VAL A 53 -9.33 2.24 12.23
N ASN A 54 -9.45 3.52 12.62
CA ASN A 54 -10.27 4.50 11.91
C ASN A 54 -9.82 4.70 10.47
N PHE A 55 -8.52 4.71 10.21
CA PHE A 55 -7.97 4.79 8.86
C PHE A 55 -8.40 3.59 8.01
N VAL A 56 -8.26 2.37 8.54
CA VAL A 56 -8.62 1.15 7.81
C VAL A 56 -10.13 1.06 7.60
N GLU A 57 -10.95 1.43 8.59
CA GLU A 57 -12.41 1.45 8.48
C GLU A 57 -12.89 2.44 7.42
N ASN A 58 -12.36 3.68 7.43
CA ASN A 58 -12.74 4.70 6.45
C ASN A 58 -12.32 4.37 5.01
N ALA A 59 -11.21 3.64 4.85
CA ALA A 59 -10.71 3.22 3.55
C ALA A 59 -11.39 1.97 2.98
N SER A 60 -11.97 1.16 3.87
CA SER A 60 -12.62 -0.12 3.59
C SER A 60 -14.13 0.06 3.45
N SER A 61 -14.82 -0.97 2.95
CA SER A 61 -16.29 -0.97 2.87
C SER A 61 -16.93 -1.84 3.96
N CYS A 62 -16.13 -2.53 4.79
CA CYS A 62 -16.59 -3.34 5.90
C CYS A 62 -16.47 -2.61 7.24
N ARG A 63 -17.34 -2.98 8.18
CA ARG A 63 -17.28 -2.49 9.56
C ARG A 63 -16.14 -3.19 10.30
N ILE A 64 -15.47 -2.46 11.19
CA ILE A 64 -14.46 -3.01 12.10
C ILE A 64 -15.01 -2.96 13.52
N GLN A 65 -14.94 -4.08 14.23
CA GLN A 65 -15.21 -4.14 15.67
C GLN A 65 -13.88 -4.26 16.40
N ASN A 66 -13.72 -3.53 17.50
CA ASN A 66 -12.49 -3.52 18.30
C ASN A 66 -12.75 -3.48 19.82
N ASP A 67 -13.90 -3.99 20.28
CA ASP A 67 -14.23 -3.98 21.71
C ASP A 67 -13.43 -5.06 22.46
N ASP A 68 -13.70 -6.34 22.18
CA ASP A 68 -12.99 -7.48 22.78
C ASP A 68 -11.91 -8.06 21.85
N LYS A 69 -12.18 -8.06 20.55
CA LYS A 69 -11.31 -8.60 19.50
C LYS A 69 -11.44 -7.77 18.24
N LEU A 70 -10.30 -7.49 17.61
CA LEU A 70 -10.24 -6.79 16.33
C LEU A 70 -10.72 -7.71 15.20
N VAL A 71 -11.93 -7.46 14.69
CA VAL A 71 -12.54 -8.24 13.62
C VAL A 71 -13.19 -7.34 12.56
N TYR A 72 -13.10 -7.77 11.32
CA TYR A 72 -13.92 -7.30 10.22
C TYR A 72 -15.26 -8.03 10.24
N GLU A 73 -16.36 -7.28 10.22
CA GLU A 73 -17.72 -7.78 10.11
C GLU A 73 -18.21 -7.63 8.67
N PHE A 74 -18.78 -8.71 8.13
CA PHE A 74 -19.39 -8.72 6.81
C PHE A 74 -20.85 -9.15 6.91
N GLU A 75 -21.74 -8.32 6.37
CA GLU A 75 -23.14 -8.69 6.17
C GLU A 75 -23.27 -9.50 4.88
N THR A 76 -23.72 -10.75 5.00
CA THR A 76 -24.16 -11.57 3.86
C THR A 76 -25.68 -11.69 3.88
N ASN A 77 -26.28 -12.16 2.79
CA ASN A 77 -27.74 -12.33 2.70
C ASN A 77 -28.30 -13.33 3.73
N GLU A 78 -27.46 -14.22 4.26
CA GLU A 78 -27.87 -15.33 5.12
C GLU A 78 -27.41 -15.15 6.58
N THR A 79 -26.18 -14.64 6.78
CA THR A 79 -25.56 -14.51 8.11
C THR A 79 -24.53 -13.38 8.20
N LYS A 80 -24.05 -13.07 9.41
CA LYS A 80 -22.85 -12.25 9.60
C LYS A 80 -21.61 -13.14 9.58
N LEU A 81 -20.63 -12.76 8.75
CA LEU A 81 -19.32 -13.38 8.75
C LEU A 81 -18.31 -12.48 9.45
N TYR A 82 -17.35 -13.11 10.13
CA TYR A 82 -16.28 -12.41 10.84
C TYR A 82 -14.92 -12.93 10.36
N SER A 83 -13.98 -12.01 10.19
CA SER A 83 -12.58 -12.34 9.95
C SER A 83 -11.69 -11.40 10.75
N ASN A 84 -10.47 -11.81 11.06
CA ASN A 84 -9.50 -10.97 11.76
C ASN A 84 -8.37 -10.56 10.80
N PRO A 85 -7.53 -9.57 11.15
CA PRO A 85 -6.43 -9.16 10.30
C PRO A 85 -5.50 -10.28 9.86
N ASP A 86 -5.26 -11.28 10.72
CA ASP A 86 -4.38 -12.42 10.45
C ASP A 86 -4.93 -13.26 9.31
N ASN A 87 -6.22 -13.62 9.38
CA ASN A 87 -6.89 -14.37 8.33
C ASN A 87 -6.89 -13.62 6.99
N ILE A 88 -7.03 -12.29 7.02
CA ILE A 88 -6.94 -11.46 5.82
C ILE A 88 -5.51 -11.44 5.26
N ALA A 89 -4.49 -11.34 6.13
CA ALA A 89 -3.10 -11.43 5.72
C ALA A 89 -2.77 -12.81 5.14
N THR A 90 -3.21 -13.90 5.78
CA THR A 90 -3.05 -15.27 5.29
C THR A 90 -3.68 -15.43 3.91
N LYS A 91 -4.87 -14.89 3.65
CA LYS A 91 -5.49 -14.92 2.29
C LYS A 91 -4.63 -14.23 1.24
N ILE A 92 -4.03 -13.09 1.58
CA ILE A 92 -3.09 -12.39 0.69
C ILE A 92 -1.86 -13.27 0.44
N TYR A 93 -1.28 -13.86 1.48
CA TYR A 93 -0.14 -14.77 1.34
C TYR A 93 -0.50 -16.03 0.55
N SER A 94 -1.68 -16.62 0.72
CA SER A 94 -2.13 -17.78 -0.07
C SER A 94 -2.21 -17.43 -1.56
N LYS A 95 -2.70 -16.23 -1.93
CA LYS A 95 -2.67 -15.78 -3.32
C LYS A 95 -1.24 -15.64 -3.83
N LEU A 96 -0.31 -15.11 -3.03
CA LEU A 96 1.11 -15.02 -3.39
C LEU A 96 1.77 -16.39 -3.51
N TYR A 97 1.42 -17.35 -2.64
CA TYR A 97 1.86 -18.73 -2.70
C TYR A 97 1.44 -19.36 -4.01
N THR A 98 0.15 -19.29 -4.37
CA THR A 98 -0.35 -19.79 -5.66
C THR A 98 0.38 -19.18 -6.85
N ILE A 99 0.63 -17.87 -6.84
CA ILE A 99 1.40 -17.19 -7.90
C ILE A 99 2.82 -17.75 -7.99
N ALA A 100 3.49 -17.92 -6.85
CA ALA A 100 4.84 -18.46 -6.79
C ALA A 100 4.88 -19.92 -7.25
N SER A 101 4.01 -20.79 -6.72
CA SER A 101 3.92 -22.22 -7.07
C SER A 101 3.70 -22.43 -8.57
N HIS A 102 2.79 -21.66 -9.19
CA HIS A 102 2.57 -21.71 -10.63
C HIS A 102 3.83 -21.27 -11.41
N SER A 103 4.53 -20.25 -10.93
CA SER A 103 5.74 -19.75 -11.60
C SER A 103 6.91 -20.72 -11.53
N VAL A 104 7.05 -21.49 -10.45
CA VAL A 104 8.13 -22.48 -10.28
C VAL A 104 7.72 -23.90 -10.67
N GLN A 105 6.45 -24.10 -11.06
CA GLN A 105 5.85 -25.41 -11.38
C GLN A 105 6.06 -26.45 -10.27
N ASN A 106 5.94 -26.00 -9.00
CA ASN A 106 6.11 -26.83 -7.82
C ASN A 106 5.12 -26.38 -6.73
N GLU A 107 4.43 -27.34 -6.12
CA GLU A 107 3.44 -27.12 -5.06
C GLU A 107 4.01 -27.33 -3.64
N GLY A 108 5.28 -27.75 -3.49
CA GLY A 108 5.92 -28.00 -2.19
C GLY A 108 6.83 -26.86 -1.68
N ASP A 109 7.31 -27.01 -0.43
CA ASP A 109 8.27 -26.22 0.36
C ASP A 109 8.83 -24.93 -0.31
N LEU A 110 7.95 -23.94 -0.53
CA LEU A 110 8.37 -22.64 -1.04
C LEU A 110 9.03 -21.84 0.07
N LYS A 111 10.35 -21.71 -0.01
CA LYS A 111 11.13 -20.90 0.92
C LYS A 111 10.88 -19.41 0.70
N LEU A 112 10.70 -18.67 1.78
CA LEU A 112 10.37 -17.25 1.77
C LEU A 112 11.29 -16.43 2.66
N VAL A 113 11.77 -15.31 2.13
CA VAL A 113 12.33 -14.21 2.93
C VAL A 113 11.32 -13.07 2.90
N LEU A 114 10.90 -12.61 4.08
CA LEU A 114 9.92 -11.53 4.24
C LEU A 114 10.61 -10.20 4.50
N ALA A 115 10.18 -9.14 3.81
CA ALA A 115 10.52 -7.77 4.19
C ALA A 115 9.42 -7.18 5.09
N ALA A 116 9.80 -6.66 6.26
CA ALA A 116 8.90 -6.01 7.21
C ALA A 116 9.28 -4.54 7.47
N PRO A 117 8.31 -3.67 7.81
CA PRO A 117 8.60 -2.28 8.17
C PRO A 117 9.56 -2.22 9.36
N LEU A 118 10.45 -1.24 9.35
CA LEU A 118 11.53 -1.19 10.33
C LEU A 118 11.01 -0.95 11.76
N HIS A 119 9.99 -0.10 11.90
CA HIS A 119 9.35 0.25 13.17
C HIS A 119 8.49 -0.89 13.78
N TRP A 120 8.30 -2.01 13.09
CA TRP A 120 7.54 -3.14 13.64
C TRP A 120 8.31 -3.87 14.73
N SER A 121 7.64 -4.10 15.85
CA SER A 121 8.09 -4.94 16.95
C SER A 121 8.30 -6.40 16.52
N SER A 122 9.10 -7.15 17.31
CA SER A 122 9.33 -8.58 17.07
C SER A 122 8.02 -9.37 17.02
N ALA A 123 7.07 -9.06 17.91
CA ALA A 123 5.75 -9.67 17.93
C ALA A 123 4.97 -9.46 16.62
N SER A 124 5.02 -8.26 16.04
CA SER A 124 4.39 -7.94 14.75
C SER A 124 5.02 -8.71 13.59
N ARG A 125 6.36 -8.86 13.61
CA ARG A 125 7.10 -9.64 12.61
C ARG A 125 6.79 -11.13 12.72
N GLU A 126 6.76 -11.69 13.92
CA GLU A 126 6.37 -13.09 14.17
C GLU A 126 4.93 -13.35 13.73
N ARG A 127 4.02 -12.41 13.98
CA ARG A 127 2.62 -12.49 13.51
C ARG A 127 2.55 -12.56 11.98
N LEU A 128 3.39 -11.78 11.28
CA LEU A 128 3.49 -11.82 9.83
C LEU A 128 4.04 -13.16 9.31
N VAL A 129 5.08 -13.68 9.96
CA VAL A 129 5.67 -15.00 9.66
C VAL A 129 4.59 -16.08 9.75
N LYS A 130 3.85 -16.14 10.87
CA LYS A 130 2.76 -17.11 11.07
C LYS A 130 1.71 -17.04 9.95
N CYS A 131 1.35 -15.85 9.48
CA CYS A 131 0.39 -15.72 8.38
C CYS A 131 0.92 -16.28 7.06
N ALA A 132 2.22 -16.09 6.78
CA ALA A 132 2.87 -16.65 5.59
C ALA A 132 3.05 -18.18 5.69
N GLU A 133 3.40 -18.70 6.87
CA GLU A 133 3.51 -20.14 7.14
C GLU A 133 2.15 -20.83 7.01
N LEU A 134 1.08 -20.24 7.55
CA LEU A 134 -0.29 -20.72 7.37
C LEU A 134 -0.75 -20.73 5.91
N ALA A 135 -0.13 -19.92 5.06
CA ALA A 135 -0.38 -19.91 3.62
C ALA A 135 0.45 -20.97 2.85
N GLY A 136 1.39 -21.65 3.50
CA GLY A 136 2.20 -22.73 2.93
C GLY A 136 3.68 -22.41 2.74
N PHE A 137 4.16 -21.20 3.06
CA PHE A 137 5.57 -20.84 2.91
C PHE A 137 6.45 -21.40 4.05
N ASP A 138 7.69 -21.77 3.73
CA ASP A 138 8.77 -22.01 4.68
C ASP A 138 9.55 -20.69 4.89
N VAL A 139 9.25 -19.95 5.96
CA VAL A 139 9.82 -18.63 6.17
C VAL A 139 11.22 -18.74 6.78
N LEU A 140 12.24 -18.46 5.96
CA LEU A 140 13.64 -18.57 6.37
C LEU A 140 14.09 -17.39 7.24
N GLN A 141 13.65 -16.18 6.89
CA GLN A 141 14.12 -14.95 7.52
C GLN A 141 13.15 -13.80 7.30
N VAL A 142 13.08 -12.92 8.29
CA VAL A 142 12.50 -11.58 8.14
C VAL A 142 13.61 -10.55 8.11
N ILE A 143 13.69 -9.78 7.03
CA ILE A 143 14.60 -8.65 6.87
C ILE A 143 13.80 -7.34 6.95
N SER A 144 14.48 -6.23 7.24
CA SER A 144 13.84 -4.92 7.18
C SER A 144 13.67 -4.48 5.73
N GLU A 145 12.57 -3.79 5.43
CA GLU A 145 12.34 -3.17 4.12
C GLU A 145 13.54 -2.33 3.61
N PRO A 146 14.20 -1.47 4.41
CA PRO A 146 15.38 -0.76 3.92
C PRO A 146 16.58 -1.68 3.64
N ALA A 147 16.78 -2.76 4.41
CA ALA A 147 17.85 -3.72 4.09
C ALA A 147 17.55 -4.47 2.79
N ALA A 148 16.30 -4.88 2.57
CA ALA A 148 15.87 -5.50 1.32
C ALA A 148 16.14 -4.60 0.11
N ALA A 149 15.92 -3.29 0.26
CA ALA A 149 16.25 -2.32 -0.78
C ALA A 149 17.76 -2.26 -1.08
N LEU A 150 18.61 -2.21 -0.06
CA LEU A 150 20.07 -2.18 -0.26
C LEU A 150 20.58 -3.44 -0.96
N LEU A 151 20.06 -4.61 -0.59
CA LEU A 151 20.36 -5.89 -1.25
C LEU A 151 19.94 -5.85 -2.73
N ALA A 152 18.78 -5.27 -3.07
CA ALA A 152 18.32 -5.16 -4.46
C ALA A 152 19.24 -4.30 -5.35
N TYR A 153 20.02 -3.40 -4.75
CA TYR A 153 21.02 -2.58 -5.44
C TYR A 153 22.46 -3.07 -5.26
N ASN A 154 22.68 -4.25 -4.64
CA ASN A 154 24.00 -4.81 -4.32
C ASN A 154 24.90 -3.80 -3.57
N ILE A 155 24.33 -3.08 -2.60
CA ILE A 155 25.05 -2.06 -1.83
C ILE A 155 25.73 -2.66 -0.59
N ASP A 156 25.26 -3.81 -0.12
CA ASP A 156 25.81 -4.58 1.00
C ASP A 156 27.27 -5.02 0.77
N ASP A 157 27.64 -5.30 -0.48
CA ASP A 157 28.99 -5.68 -0.90
C ASP A 157 29.96 -4.48 -1.07
N SER A 158 29.61 -3.29 -0.55
CA SER A 158 30.49 -2.12 -0.59
C SER A 158 31.83 -2.42 0.11
N PRO A 159 32.99 -2.19 -0.55
CA PRO A 159 34.30 -2.36 0.08
C PRO A 159 34.59 -1.26 1.11
N ASP A 160 33.94 -0.11 0.97
CA ASP A 160 34.05 1.04 1.87
C ASP A 160 32.95 1.04 2.92
N ASP A 161 33.27 1.55 4.11
CA ASP A 161 32.31 1.93 5.13
C ASP A 161 31.47 3.12 4.64
N ILE A 162 30.20 2.90 4.37
CA ILE A 162 29.30 3.92 3.83
C ILE A 162 28.02 4.07 4.64
N ASN A 163 27.50 5.30 4.69
CA ASN A 163 26.15 5.57 5.16
C ASN A 163 25.23 5.78 3.97
N VAL A 164 24.10 5.09 3.95
CA VAL A 164 23.15 5.12 2.85
C VAL A 164 21.81 5.60 3.38
N LEU A 165 21.28 6.66 2.76
CA LEU A 165 19.91 7.10 2.99
C LEU A 165 18.98 6.25 2.12
N VAL A 166 18.14 5.43 2.74
CA VAL A 166 17.02 4.77 2.08
C VAL A 166 15.79 5.62 2.32
N TYR A 167 15.27 6.22 1.26
CA TYR A 167 14.02 6.99 1.28
C TYR A 167 12.94 6.19 0.54
N ARG A 168 11.96 5.70 1.30
CA ARG A 168 10.84 4.89 0.81
C ARG A 168 9.57 5.73 0.81
N LEU A 169 8.95 5.93 -0.35
CA LEU A 169 7.63 6.54 -0.46
C LEU A 169 6.64 5.52 -1.02
N GLY A 170 5.99 4.78 -0.11
CA GLY A 170 5.04 3.75 -0.48
C GLY A 170 3.63 4.26 -0.77
N GLY A 171 2.71 3.32 -0.95
CA GLY A 171 1.30 3.62 -1.14
C GLY A 171 0.67 4.34 0.06
N SER A 172 1.03 3.92 1.28
CA SER A 172 0.35 4.34 2.52
C SER A 172 1.20 4.91 3.63
N THR A 173 2.51 4.87 3.47
CA THR A 173 3.49 5.26 4.48
C THR A 173 4.77 5.72 3.78
N CYS A 174 5.52 6.58 4.45
CA CYS A 174 6.85 7.03 4.05
C CYS A 174 7.85 6.70 5.16
N ASP A 175 9.03 6.22 4.78
CA ASP A 175 10.15 5.96 5.70
C ASP A 175 11.42 6.60 5.14
N ALA A 176 12.18 7.29 6.00
CA ALA A 176 13.56 7.65 5.72
C ALA A 176 14.46 6.93 6.71
N SER A 177 15.46 6.19 6.25
CA SER A 177 16.36 5.43 7.11
C SER A 177 17.81 5.67 6.71
N ILE A 178 18.69 5.90 7.68
CA ILE A 178 20.13 5.90 7.46
C ILE A 178 20.65 4.54 7.89
N ILE A 179 21.25 3.81 6.94
CA ILE A 179 21.84 2.49 7.16
C ILE A 179 23.35 2.62 6.93
N LYS A 180 24.13 2.22 7.93
CA LYS A 180 25.58 2.07 7.78
C LYS A 180 25.87 0.67 7.23
N VAL A 181 26.63 0.62 6.13
CA VAL A 181 27.15 -0.62 5.53
C VAL A 181 28.65 -0.67 5.78
N SER A 182 29.13 -1.76 6.38
CA SER A 182 30.54 -1.95 6.73
C SER A 182 30.86 -3.43 6.73
N GLY A 183 31.80 -3.86 5.87
CA GLY A 183 32.26 -5.25 5.81
C GLY A 183 31.13 -6.28 5.63
N GLY A 184 30.12 -5.97 4.80
CA GLY A 184 28.94 -6.84 4.59
C GLY A 184 27.85 -6.73 5.68
N PHE A 185 28.09 -5.97 6.76
CA PHE A 185 27.08 -5.76 7.80
C PHE A 185 26.28 -4.48 7.54
N MET A 186 24.97 -4.59 7.66
CA MET A 186 24.03 -3.47 7.60
C MET A 186 23.50 -3.15 9.01
N SER A 187 23.70 -1.91 9.46
CA SER A 187 23.21 -1.44 10.76
C SER A 187 22.39 -0.17 10.61
N VAL A 188 21.18 -0.18 11.18
CA VAL A 188 20.30 0.99 11.21
C VAL A 188 20.90 2.02 12.16
N GLN A 189 21.14 3.22 11.66
CA GLN A 189 21.62 4.35 12.46
C GLN A 189 20.46 5.22 12.94
N LYS A 190 19.55 5.54 12.02
CA LYS A 190 18.35 6.35 12.28
C LYS A 190 17.20 5.93 11.37
N ASN A 191 15.99 6.19 11.81
CA ASN A 191 14.77 6.01 11.03
C ASN A 191 13.74 7.07 11.41
N ILE A 192 13.05 7.60 10.40
CA ILE A 192 11.88 8.46 10.52
C ILE A 192 10.75 7.78 9.76
N PHE A 193 9.66 7.53 10.45
CA PHE A 193 8.46 6.89 9.90
C PHE A 193 7.29 7.87 9.90
N ARG A 194 6.58 7.93 8.78
CA ARG A 194 5.38 8.76 8.58
C ARG A 194 4.25 7.92 8.03
N ASN A 195 3.17 7.78 8.79
CA ASN A 195 1.95 7.07 8.40
C ASN A 195 0.88 8.00 7.81
N ASP A 196 1.12 9.31 7.82
CA ASP A 196 0.26 10.34 7.22
C ASP A 196 0.63 10.66 5.77
N LEU A 197 1.81 10.20 5.31
CA LEU A 197 2.32 10.42 3.97
C LEU A 197 2.30 9.13 3.14
N GLY A 198 1.80 9.22 1.92
CA GLY A 198 1.81 8.12 0.96
C GLY A 198 1.27 8.50 -0.40
N GLY A 199 1.46 7.62 -1.39
CA GLY A 199 0.92 7.80 -2.74
C GLY A 199 -0.61 7.88 -2.81
N GLN A 200 -1.31 7.32 -1.82
CA GLN A 200 -2.78 7.40 -1.70
C GLN A 200 -3.27 8.83 -1.42
N CYS A 201 -2.50 9.65 -0.69
CA CYS A 201 -2.87 11.02 -0.39
C CYS A 201 -2.83 11.85 -1.68
N LEU A 202 -1.81 11.63 -2.51
CA LEU A 202 -1.72 12.22 -3.86
C LEU A 202 -2.84 11.75 -4.79
N THR A 203 -3.20 10.46 -4.72
CA THR A 203 -4.36 9.91 -5.44
C THR A 203 -5.66 10.59 -5.00
N LYS A 204 -5.84 10.82 -3.69
CA LYS A 204 -7.01 11.51 -3.13
C LYS A 204 -7.10 12.96 -3.62
N ASP A 205 -5.99 13.70 -3.61
CA ASP A 205 -5.95 15.08 -4.08
C ASP A 205 -6.34 15.20 -5.56
N LEU A 206 -5.86 14.28 -6.40
CA LEU A 206 -6.25 14.22 -7.81
C LEU A 206 -7.72 13.83 -7.98
N ALA A 207 -8.21 12.86 -7.20
CA ALA A 207 -9.62 12.47 -7.22
C ALA A 207 -10.55 13.62 -6.79
N ASP A 208 -10.15 14.40 -5.78
CA ASP A 208 -10.90 15.57 -5.30
C ASP A 208 -10.93 16.70 -6.32
N TYR A 209 -9.80 16.97 -6.99
CA TYR A 209 -9.77 17.88 -8.12
C TYR A 209 -10.76 17.46 -9.22
N ILE A 210 -10.74 16.18 -9.61
CA ILE A 210 -11.66 15.67 -10.63
C ILE A 210 -13.13 15.74 -10.15
N ALA A 211 -13.40 15.43 -8.88
CA ALA A 211 -14.74 15.56 -8.31
C ALA A 211 -15.24 17.01 -8.35
N GLN A 212 -14.37 17.98 -8.05
CA GLN A 212 -14.69 19.40 -8.14
C GLN A 212 -15.03 19.81 -9.58
N GLU A 213 -14.24 19.37 -10.56
CA GLU A 213 -14.49 19.63 -11.99
C GLU A 213 -15.82 19.02 -12.44
N PHE A 214 -16.13 17.80 -11.99
CA PHE A 214 -17.41 17.15 -12.26
C PHE A 214 -18.58 17.95 -11.65
N ARG A 215 -18.45 18.38 -10.39
CA ARG A 215 -19.46 19.20 -9.70
C ARG A 215 -19.70 20.54 -10.38
N GLN A 216 -18.64 21.20 -10.86
CA GLN A 216 -18.78 22.46 -11.60
C GLN A 216 -19.57 22.27 -12.90
N LYS A 217 -19.25 21.20 -13.65
CA LYS A 217 -19.85 20.90 -14.96
C LYS A 217 -21.30 20.38 -14.86
N TRP A 218 -21.57 19.46 -13.94
CA TRP A 218 -22.82 18.71 -13.90
C TRP A 218 -23.72 19.03 -12.70
N LYS A 219 -23.25 19.84 -11.74
CA LYS A 219 -23.97 20.18 -10.50
C LYS A 219 -24.33 18.97 -9.62
N LEU A 220 -23.61 17.87 -9.78
CA LEU A 220 -23.69 16.65 -8.99
C LEU A 220 -22.38 16.46 -8.22
N ASP A 221 -22.44 15.97 -6.97
CA ASP A 221 -21.24 15.81 -6.14
C ASP A 221 -20.87 14.32 -5.95
N PRO A 222 -19.78 13.83 -6.58
CA PRO A 222 -19.32 12.45 -6.42
C PRO A 222 -19.00 12.09 -4.96
N GLN A 223 -18.68 13.06 -4.10
CA GLN A 223 -18.34 12.82 -2.70
C GLN A 223 -19.54 12.30 -1.88
N GLU A 224 -20.76 12.54 -2.34
CA GLU A 224 -21.99 12.04 -1.72
C GLU A 224 -22.23 10.55 -2.02
N SER A 225 -21.45 9.95 -2.92
CA SER A 225 -21.57 8.55 -3.32
C SER A 225 -20.26 7.79 -3.13
N ARG A 226 -20.25 6.85 -2.16
CA ARG A 226 -19.11 5.95 -1.94
C ARG A 226 -18.69 5.21 -3.22
N ARG A 227 -19.68 4.81 -4.04
CA ARG A 227 -19.44 4.15 -5.33
C ARG A 227 -18.76 5.08 -6.33
N ALA A 228 -19.21 6.33 -6.44
CA ALA A 228 -18.60 7.32 -7.33
C ALA A 228 -17.17 7.64 -6.90
N MET A 229 -16.92 7.83 -5.60
CA MET A 229 -15.57 8.04 -5.08
C MET A 229 -14.65 6.83 -5.28
N ALA A 230 -15.15 5.60 -5.15
CA ALA A 230 -14.37 4.40 -5.45
C ALA A 230 -13.94 4.35 -6.92
N LYS A 231 -14.83 4.69 -7.86
CA LYS A 231 -14.49 4.84 -9.28
C LYS A 231 -13.43 5.92 -9.49
N LEU A 232 -13.63 7.11 -8.91
CA LEU A 232 -12.69 8.23 -9.04
C LEU A 232 -11.30 7.88 -8.52
N LEU A 233 -11.20 7.31 -7.32
CA LEU A 233 -9.90 6.95 -6.72
C LEU A 233 -9.15 5.93 -7.58
N ASN A 234 -9.84 4.92 -8.13
CA ASN A 234 -9.20 3.94 -9.02
C ASN A 234 -8.65 4.60 -10.30
N HIS A 235 -9.42 5.50 -10.92
CA HIS A 235 -8.98 6.17 -12.15
C HIS A 235 -7.94 7.26 -11.88
N ALA A 236 -8.00 7.94 -10.74
CA ALA A 236 -6.99 8.89 -10.30
C ALA A 236 -5.65 8.19 -9.99
N ASP A 237 -5.68 7.01 -9.37
CA ASP A 237 -4.48 6.19 -9.12
C ASP A 237 -3.79 5.83 -10.44
N ASN A 238 -4.56 5.33 -11.41
CA ASN A 238 -4.06 5.02 -12.75
C ASN A 238 -3.54 6.28 -13.47
N CYS A 239 -4.27 7.40 -13.40
CA CYS A 239 -3.86 8.68 -13.97
C CYS A 239 -2.50 9.12 -13.42
N LYS A 240 -2.34 9.14 -12.09
CA LYS A 240 -1.09 9.44 -11.41
C LYS A 240 0.06 8.55 -11.91
N HIS A 241 -0.15 7.24 -12.02
CA HIS A 241 0.86 6.32 -12.54
C HIS A 241 1.26 6.61 -13.99
N VAL A 242 0.29 6.90 -14.87
CA VAL A 242 0.57 7.29 -16.26
C VAL A 242 1.35 8.60 -16.32
N LEU A 243 0.99 9.57 -15.47
CA LEU A 243 1.65 10.88 -15.41
C LEU A 243 3.10 10.81 -14.92
N SER A 244 3.52 9.75 -14.23
CA SER A 244 4.94 9.54 -13.88
C SER A 244 5.83 9.33 -15.12
N THR A 245 5.25 8.84 -16.23
CA THR A 245 6.00 8.57 -17.47
C THR A 245 5.62 9.55 -18.57
N LEU A 246 4.32 9.82 -18.74
CA LEU A 246 3.78 10.69 -19.79
C LEU A 246 3.46 12.10 -19.28
N SER A 247 3.40 13.09 -20.18
CA SER A 247 3.04 14.47 -19.85
C SER A 247 1.53 14.68 -19.67
N SER A 248 0.71 13.72 -20.09
CA SER A 248 -0.75 13.76 -19.98
C SER A 248 -1.35 12.36 -19.89
N ALA A 249 -2.51 12.26 -19.25
CA ALA A 249 -3.29 11.04 -19.12
C ALA A 249 -4.77 11.34 -19.37
N HIS A 250 -5.45 10.47 -20.12
CA HIS A 250 -6.90 10.54 -20.31
C HIS A 250 -7.60 9.82 -19.17
N VAL A 251 -8.53 10.52 -18.51
CA VAL A 251 -9.39 9.95 -17.48
C VAL A 251 -10.81 9.87 -18.03
N PHE A 252 -11.22 8.66 -18.36
CA PHE A 252 -12.60 8.34 -18.72
C PHE A 252 -13.22 7.47 -17.64
N ILE A 253 -14.42 7.83 -17.16
CA ILE A 253 -15.17 7.08 -16.15
C ILE A 253 -16.61 6.98 -16.62
N GLU A 254 -17.03 5.77 -16.96
CA GLU A 254 -18.42 5.49 -17.32
C GLU A 254 -19.33 5.59 -16.09
N SER A 255 -20.48 6.25 -16.25
CA SER A 255 -21.52 6.45 -15.23
C SER A 255 -20.93 6.75 -13.87
N LEU A 256 -20.16 7.84 -13.80
CA LEU A 256 -19.49 8.25 -12.56
C LEU A 256 -20.53 8.49 -11.46
N LEU A 257 -21.57 9.27 -11.75
CA LEU A 257 -22.69 9.53 -10.85
C LEU A 257 -23.96 9.78 -11.67
N ASP A 258 -25.09 9.23 -11.23
CA ASP A 258 -26.43 9.38 -11.85
C ASP A 258 -26.47 9.20 -13.38
N GLY A 259 -25.73 8.20 -13.88
CA GLY A 259 -25.67 7.88 -15.31
C GLY A 259 -24.76 8.80 -16.13
N VAL A 260 -24.16 9.83 -15.51
CA VAL A 260 -23.30 10.79 -16.19
C VAL A 260 -21.88 10.28 -16.28
N ASP A 261 -21.35 10.22 -17.50
CA ASP A 261 -19.95 9.89 -17.77
C ASP A 261 -19.02 11.07 -17.45
N TRP A 262 -17.78 10.74 -17.11
CA TRP A 262 -16.70 11.71 -17.00
C TRP A 262 -15.62 11.45 -18.06
N SER A 263 -15.13 12.52 -18.68
CA SER A 263 -14.02 12.46 -19.64
C SER A 263 -13.19 13.74 -19.53
N GLN A 264 -11.92 13.61 -19.18
CA GLN A 264 -10.99 14.73 -19.03
C GLN A 264 -9.57 14.29 -19.37
N ASN A 265 -8.80 15.15 -20.04
CA ASN A 265 -7.34 15.01 -20.11
C ASN A 265 -6.69 15.77 -18.97
N VAL A 266 -5.92 15.07 -18.14
CA VAL A 266 -5.13 15.67 -17.06
C VAL A 266 -3.67 15.74 -17.51
N THR A 267 -3.01 16.87 -17.30
CA THR A 267 -1.57 17.04 -17.60
C THR A 267 -0.72 16.84 -16.35
N ARG A 268 0.55 16.47 -16.53
CA ARG A 268 1.52 16.36 -15.43
C ARG A 268 1.65 17.69 -14.69
N ALA A 269 1.77 18.79 -15.42
CA ALA A 269 1.83 20.14 -14.84
C ALA A 269 0.59 20.49 -13.99
N ARG A 270 -0.61 20.03 -14.40
CA ARG A 270 -1.82 20.19 -13.58
C ARG A 270 -1.72 19.38 -12.29
N PHE A 271 -1.28 18.13 -12.37
CA PHE A 271 -1.09 17.29 -11.19
C PHE A 271 -0.03 17.84 -10.23
N GLU A 272 1.12 18.27 -10.74
CA GLU A 272 2.18 18.94 -9.96
C GLU A 272 1.67 20.20 -9.27
N ASN A 273 0.82 20.99 -9.93
CA ASN A 273 0.17 22.15 -9.32
C ASN A 273 -0.76 21.75 -8.17
N ILE A 274 -1.60 20.71 -8.36
CA ILE A 274 -2.52 20.19 -7.33
C ILE A 274 -1.76 19.81 -6.05
N ILE A 275 -0.59 19.17 -6.19
CA ILE A 275 0.19 18.67 -5.06
C ILE A 275 1.27 19.64 -4.57
N SER A 276 1.44 20.79 -5.23
CA SER A 276 2.59 21.70 -5.05
C SER A 276 2.81 22.13 -3.60
N SER A 277 1.74 22.45 -2.88
CA SER A 277 1.78 22.86 -1.46
C SER A 277 2.18 21.73 -0.51
N LYS A 278 2.09 20.47 -0.94
CA LYS A 278 2.40 19.29 -0.13
C LYS A 278 3.78 18.71 -0.41
N ILE A 279 4.43 19.03 -1.52
CA ILE A 279 5.75 18.47 -1.89
C ILE A 279 6.78 18.65 -0.77
N SER A 280 6.77 19.79 -0.09
CA SER A 280 7.67 20.04 1.04
C SER A 280 7.52 19.03 2.18
N LEU A 281 6.30 18.55 2.44
CA LEU A 281 6.01 17.53 3.46
C LEU A 281 6.61 16.18 3.09
N TYR A 282 6.63 15.82 1.80
CA TYR A 282 7.24 14.57 1.35
C TYR A 282 8.78 14.62 1.46
N VAL A 283 9.40 15.78 1.27
CA VAL A 283 10.87 15.94 1.42
C VAL A 283 11.32 15.98 2.88
N GLU A 284 10.42 16.36 3.79
CA GLU A 284 10.71 16.64 5.18
C GLU A 284 11.37 15.47 5.94
N PRO A 285 10.91 14.20 5.84
CA PRO A 285 11.56 13.08 6.52
C PRO A 285 13.02 12.85 6.11
N ALA A 286 13.34 13.09 4.83
CA ALA A 286 14.72 13.00 4.34
C ALA A 286 15.57 14.17 4.86
N ARG A 287 15.00 15.37 4.95
CA ARG A 287 15.69 16.55 5.48
C ARG A 287 15.99 16.37 6.97
N GLU A 288 14.97 16.04 7.77
CA GLU A 288 15.08 15.87 9.23
C GLU A 288 16.11 14.80 9.60
N ILE A 289 16.11 13.65 8.90
CA ILE A 289 17.05 12.57 9.22
C ILE A 289 18.49 12.94 8.86
N ILE A 290 18.71 13.70 7.78
CA ILE A 290 20.04 14.18 7.37
C ILE A 290 20.54 15.23 8.37
N GLU A 291 19.72 16.22 8.73
CA GLU A 291 20.10 17.31 9.63
C GLU A 291 20.47 16.79 11.02
N SER A 292 19.79 15.74 11.48
CA SER A 292 20.08 15.15 12.79
C SER A 292 21.26 14.16 12.76
N PHE A 293 21.74 13.73 11.60
CA PHE A 293 22.77 12.69 11.48
C PHE A 293 24.18 13.26 11.37
N GLU A 294 25.04 12.88 12.32
CA GLU A 294 26.46 13.22 12.30
C GLU A 294 27.23 12.22 11.40
N GLY A 295 27.31 12.52 10.11
CA GLY A 295 28.10 11.74 9.18
C GLY A 295 27.85 12.07 7.72
N LYS A 296 28.75 11.61 6.84
CA LYS A 296 28.59 11.76 5.40
C LYS A 296 27.62 10.69 4.87
N ILE A 297 26.59 11.11 4.15
CA ILE A 297 25.75 10.23 3.33
C ILE A 297 26.48 9.97 2.01
N SER A 298 26.78 8.71 1.72
CA SER A 298 27.50 8.28 0.52
C SER A 298 26.57 7.99 -0.65
N LYS A 299 25.36 7.48 -0.38
CA LYS A 299 24.37 7.12 -1.40
C LYS A 299 22.95 7.40 -0.91
N ILE A 300 22.05 7.62 -1.87
CA ILE A 300 20.60 7.72 -1.65
C ILE A 300 19.93 6.63 -2.48
N VAL A 301 19.06 5.86 -1.86
CA VAL A 301 18.25 4.81 -2.50
C VAL A 301 16.78 5.19 -2.38
N LEU A 302 16.08 5.24 -3.50
CA LEU A 302 14.65 5.53 -3.57
C LEU A 302 13.87 4.22 -3.72
N CYS A 303 12.84 4.04 -2.88
CA CYS A 303 12.00 2.84 -2.82
C CYS A 303 10.51 3.15 -2.82
#